data_AF-A0A7X7NZV7-F1
#
_entry.id   AF-A0A7X7NZV7-F1
#
_cell.length_a   1.000
_cell.length_b   1.000
_cell.length_c   1.000
_cell.angle_alpha   90.00
_cell.angle_beta   90.00
_cell.angle_gamma   90.00
#
_symmetry.space_group_name_H-M   'P 1'
#
loop_
_entity.id
_entity.type
_entity.pdbx_description
1 polymer ?
#
loop_
_entity_poly.entity_id
_entity_poly.type
_entity_poly.pdbx_seq_one_letter_code
_entity_poly.pdbx_strand_id
1 'polypeptide(L)'
;IKSLLNNEAILIRNPNAIRPWQHVLEPLSGYIMLAEHLYKDGTDFAEAWNFGPDDSDVKTVEWIVDTICRKWESSAKYDIVEGNHPHEAKYLKLDCSKARQKLDWQPNWNLEKALDKIIEWTLAYKNGMDMRKACLKQISDFSGEIN
;
A
#
# COMPACT_ATOMS: atom_id res chain seq x y z
N ILE A 1 -5.54 7.54 -9.47
CA ILE A 1 -5.00 8.84 -8.97
C ILE A 1 -4.84 9.88 -10.07
N LYS A 2 -3.95 9.71 -11.06
CA LYS A 2 -3.75 10.71 -12.14
C LYS A 2 -5.07 11.13 -12.83
N SER A 3 -5.89 10.16 -13.23
CA SER A 3 -7.22 10.44 -13.82
C SER A 3 -8.08 11.30 -12.89
N LEU A 4 -8.13 10.97 -11.59
CA LEU A 4 -8.90 11.73 -10.60
C LEU A 4 -8.39 13.16 -10.41
N LEU A 5 -7.08 13.39 -10.48
CA LEU A 5 -6.50 14.73 -10.44
C LEU A 5 -6.91 15.56 -11.66
N ASN A 6 -7.10 14.92 -12.80
CA ASN A 6 -7.55 15.52 -14.05
C ASN A 6 -9.09 15.58 -14.20
N ASN A 7 -9.85 15.07 -13.21
CA ASN A 7 -11.30 14.86 -13.31
C ASN A 7 -11.71 13.94 -14.48
N GLU A 8 -10.87 12.97 -14.81
CA GLU A 8 -11.11 11.93 -15.81
C GLU A 8 -11.55 10.62 -15.11
N ALA A 9 -12.34 9.81 -15.82
CA ALA A 9 -12.69 8.47 -15.37
C ALA A 9 -11.45 7.56 -15.29
N ILE A 10 -11.40 6.69 -14.28
CA ILE A 10 -10.36 5.65 -14.19
C ILE A 10 -10.75 4.50 -15.12
N LEU A 11 -9.83 4.10 -16.00
CA LEU A 11 -10.05 2.93 -16.88
C LEU A 11 -9.43 1.67 -16.27
N ILE A 12 -10.26 0.66 -15.99
CA ILE A 12 -9.85 -0.62 -15.43
C ILE A 12 -9.84 -1.70 -16.52
N ARG A 13 -8.69 -2.34 -16.72
CA ARG A 13 -8.51 -3.44 -17.70
C ARG A 13 -8.77 -4.83 -17.14
N ASN A 14 -8.47 -5.04 -15.85
CA ASN A 14 -8.58 -6.34 -15.20
C ASN A 14 -9.16 -6.16 -13.77
N PRO A 15 -10.49 -5.96 -13.64
CA PRO A 15 -11.12 -5.65 -12.35
C PRO A 15 -10.93 -6.76 -11.32
N ASN A 16 -10.87 -8.02 -11.78
CA ASN A 16 -10.75 -9.22 -10.95
C ASN A 16 -9.30 -9.58 -10.59
N ALA A 17 -8.30 -8.81 -11.03
CA ALA A 17 -6.92 -9.05 -10.64
C ALA A 17 -6.75 -8.84 -9.13
N ILE A 18 -6.22 -9.85 -8.43
CA ILE A 18 -6.00 -9.80 -6.99
C ILE A 18 -4.52 -9.50 -6.72
N ARG A 19 -4.26 -8.52 -5.86
CA ARG A 19 -2.90 -8.11 -5.51
C ARG A 19 -2.76 -7.88 -4.00
N PRO A 20 -1.56 -8.15 -3.44
CA PRO A 20 -1.25 -7.86 -2.05
C PRO A 20 -0.84 -6.38 -1.93
N TRP A 21 -1.80 -5.47 -2.02
CA TRP A 21 -1.56 -4.04 -1.85
C TRP A 21 -1.12 -3.72 -0.43
N GLN A 22 -0.11 -2.86 -0.29
CA GLN A 22 0.38 -2.39 1.00
C GLN A 22 0.86 -0.94 0.87
N HIS A 23 0.79 -0.17 1.94
CA HIS A 23 1.35 1.18 1.97
C HIS A 23 2.88 1.11 1.91
N VAL A 24 3.54 2.12 1.33
CA VAL A 24 5.02 2.12 1.17
C VAL A 24 5.77 2.04 2.50
N LEU A 25 5.18 2.56 3.57
CA LEU A 25 5.79 2.54 4.90
C LEU A 25 5.79 1.14 5.55
N GLU A 26 4.94 0.22 5.09
CA GLU A 26 4.87 -1.16 5.60
C GLU A 26 6.18 -1.93 5.35
N PRO A 27 6.64 -2.14 4.10
CA PRO A 27 7.91 -2.85 3.89
C PRO A 27 9.10 -2.06 4.41
N LEU A 28 9.05 -0.72 4.40
CA LEU A 28 10.15 0.11 4.92
C LEU A 28 10.35 -0.07 6.42
N SER A 29 9.29 -0.24 7.21
CA SER A 29 9.42 -0.55 8.64
C SER A 29 10.11 -1.89 8.84
N GLY A 30 9.75 -2.89 8.04
CA GLY A 30 10.40 -4.20 8.03
C GLY A 30 11.88 -4.13 7.67
N TYR A 31 12.24 -3.27 6.70
CA TYR A 31 13.65 -3.06 6.33
C TYR A 31 14.44 -2.39 7.45
N ILE A 32 13.87 -1.40 8.14
CA ILE A 32 14.52 -0.72 9.26
C ILE A 32 14.72 -1.69 10.43
N MET A 33 13.70 -2.48 10.77
CA MET A 33 13.80 -3.51 11.82
C MET A 33 14.84 -4.57 11.47
N LEU A 34 14.88 -5.03 10.22
CA LEU A 34 15.91 -5.97 9.77
C LEU A 34 17.30 -5.36 9.85
N ALA A 35 17.47 -4.10 9.45
CA ALA A 35 18.76 -3.40 9.54
C ALA A 35 19.23 -3.28 11.00
N GLU A 36 18.32 -3.01 11.94
CA GLU A 36 18.62 -2.96 13.37
C GLU A 36 19.11 -4.31 13.91
N HIS A 37 18.43 -5.41 13.57
CA HIS A 37 18.85 -6.77 13.97
C HIS A 37 20.16 -7.18 13.29
N LEU A 38 20.35 -6.88 12.00
CA LEU A 38 21.62 -7.13 11.32
C LEU A 38 22.78 -6.38 11.98
N TYR A 39 22.52 -5.17 12.49
CA TYR A 39 23.54 -4.37 13.17
C TYR A 39 23.87 -4.90 14.58
N LYS A 40 22.86 -5.33 15.35
CA LYS A 40 23.02 -5.78 16.74
C LYS A 40 23.40 -7.26 16.87
N ASP A 41 22.75 -8.10 16.08
CA ASP A 41 22.77 -9.57 16.19
C ASP A 41 23.51 -10.23 15.01
N GLY A 42 23.92 -9.44 14.01
CA GLY A 42 24.85 -9.86 12.97
C GLY A 42 24.27 -10.90 12.01
N THR A 43 25.02 -11.98 11.79
CA THR A 43 24.74 -12.96 10.74
C THR A 43 23.48 -13.78 10.96
N ASP A 44 22.93 -13.79 12.18
CA ASP A 44 21.72 -14.54 12.52
C ASP A 44 20.49 -14.07 11.73
N PHE A 45 20.54 -12.83 11.21
CA PHE A 45 19.50 -12.23 10.39
C PHE A 45 19.90 -12.04 8.90
N ALA A 46 21.10 -12.48 8.51
CA ALA A 46 21.66 -12.33 7.16
C ALA A 46 21.08 -13.34 6.15
N GLU A 47 19.76 -13.30 5.99
CA GLU A 47 18.97 -14.20 5.15
C GLU A 47 18.02 -13.41 4.25
N ALA A 48 17.26 -14.10 3.39
CA ALA A 48 16.16 -13.49 2.65
C ALA A 48 14.92 -13.30 3.55
N TRP A 49 14.18 -12.20 3.31
CA TRP A 49 12.98 -11.80 4.07
C TRP A 49 11.87 -11.31 3.15
N ASN A 50 10.63 -11.68 3.46
CA ASN A 50 9.43 -11.22 2.79
C ASN A 50 8.67 -10.26 3.72
N PHE A 51 8.22 -9.14 3.17
CA PHE A 51 7.38 -8.16 3.84
C PHE A 51 6.17 -7.87 2.95
N GLY A 52 4.98 -8.05 3.51
CA GLY A 52 3.73 -8.01 2.76
C GLY A 52 2.52 -7.82 3.68
N PRO A 53 1.37 -7.45 3.10
CA PRO A 53 0.14 -7.26 3.86
C PRO A 53 -0.37 -8.59 4.43
N ASP A 54 -1.33 -8.48 5.35
CA ASP A 54 -2.08 -9.63 5.82
C ASP A 54 -3.00 -10.21 4.75
N ASP A 55 -3.30 -11.50 4.90
CA ASP A 55 -4.13 -12.25 3.96
C ASP A 55 -5.54 -11.67 3.81
N SER A 56 -6.07 -11.07 4.88
CA SER A 56 -7.38 -10.41 4.90
C SER A 56 -7.43 -9.17 3.98
N ASP A 57 -6.28 -8.57 3.71
CA ASP A 57 -6.13 -7.31 2.98
C ASP A 57 -5.80 -7.51 1.50
N VAL A 58 -5.80 -8.76 1.06
CA VAL A 58 -5.68 -9.09 -0.35
C VAL A 58 -7.00 -8.79 -1.06
N LYS A 59 -7.01 -7.74 -1.89
CA LYS A 59 -8.22 -7.24 -2.60
C LYS A 59 -8.05 -7.20 -4.12
N THR A 60 -9.18 -7.11 -4.83
CA THR A 60 -9.22 -6.95 -6.28
C THR A 60 -8.88 -5.51 -6.70
N VAL A 61 -8.46 -5.32 -7.94
CA VAL A 61 -8.27 -3.99 -8.54
C VAL A 61 -9.56 -3.17 -8.47
N GLU A 62 -10.71 -3.78 -8.78
CA GLU A 62 -12.00 -3.10 -8.71
C GLU A 62 -12.31 -2.61 -7.30
N TRP A 63 -12.08 -3.42 -6.26
CA TRP A 63 -12.30 -3.01 -4.87
C TRP A 63 -11.47 -1.78 -4.51
N ILE A 64 -10.20 -1.73 -4.96
CA ILE A 64 -9.32 -0.57 -4.75
C ILE A 64 -9.91 0.67 -5.42
N VAL A 65 -10.25 0.56 -6.70
CA VAL A 65 -10.69 1.71 -7.49
C VAL A 65 -12.04 2.22 -6.99
N ASP A 66 -12.98 1.32 -6.70
CA ASP A 66 -14.27 1.66 -6.09
C ASP A 66 -14.10 2.36 -4.74
N THR A 67 -13.24 1.84 -3.87
CA THR A 67 -12.98 2.43 -2.55
C THR A 67 -12.35 3.82 -2.68
N ILE A 68 -11.40 4.01 -3.59
CA ILE A 68 -10.83 5.33 -3.88
C ILE A 68 -11.92 6.27 -4.40
N CYS A 69 -12.75 5.84 -5.37
CA CYS A 69 -13.81 6.68 -5.92
C CYS A 69 -14.83 7.11 -4.86
N ARG A 70 -15.21 6.20 -3.94
CA ARG A 70 -16.11 6.51 -2.81
C ARG A 70 -15.53 7.51 -1.82
N LYS A 71 -14.21 7.46 -1.59
CA LYS A 71 -13.50 8.34 -0.65
C LYS A 71 -13.03 9.66 -1.29
N TRP A 72 -13.13 9.77 -2.61
CA TRP A 72 -12.71 10.97 -3.33
C TRP A 72 -13.77 12.07 -3.21
N GLU A 73 -13.36 13.32 -2.95
CA GLU A 73 -14.27 14.44 -2.66
C GLU A 73 -15.14 14.88 -3.85
N SER A 74 -14.79 14.49 -5.08
CA SER A 74 -15.55 14.82 -6.30
C SER A 74 -16.27 13.59 -6.86
N SER A 75 -17.10 13.77 -7.89
CA SER A 75 -17.83 12.70 -8.59
C SER A 75 -16.88 11.77 -9.39
N ALA A 76 -15.93 11.13 -8.71
CA ALA A 76 -15.00 10.17 -9.25
C ALA A 76 -15.76 8.97 -9.81
N LYS A 77 -15.37 8.54 -11.02
CA LYS A 77 -15.96 7.42 -11.73
C LYS A 77 -14.86 6.53 -12.28
N TYR A 78 -15.20 5.28 -12.49
CA TYR A 78 -14.37 4.34 -13.22
C TYR A 78 -15.20 3.58 -14.24
N ASP A 79 -14.56 3.19 -15.33
CA ASP A 79 -15.13 2.36 -16.39
C ASP A 79 -14.26 1.11 -16.56
N ILE A 80 -14.91 -0.02 -16.79
CA ILE A 80 -14.22 -1.28 -17.13
C ILE A 80 -14.10 -1.32 -18.65
N VAL A 81 -12.86 -1.33 -19.14
CA VAL A 81 -12.59 -1.39 -20.57
C VAL A 81 -12.39 -2.83 -21.00
N GLU A 82 -13.15 -3.26 -22.01
CA GLU A 82 -13.00 -4.59 -22.62
C GLU A 82 -11.78 -4.62 -23.55
N GLY A 83 -11.04 -5.73 -23.53
CA GLY A 83 -9.88 -5.93 -24.38
C GLY A 83 -9.20 -7.27 -24.17
N ASN A 84 -8.46 -7.73 -25.18
CA ASN A 84 -7.64 -8.93 -25.08
C ASN A 84 -6.38 -8.60 -24.26
N HIS A 85 -6.48 -8.76 -22.95
CA HIS A 85 -5.35 -8.54 -22.04
C HIS A 85 -4.59 -9.85 -21.83
N PRO A 86 -3.24 -9.82 -21.86
CA PRO A 86 -2.45 -11.02 -21.62
C PRO A 86 -2.80 -11.63 -20.26
N HIS A 87 -2.71 -12.96 -20.15
CA HIS A 87 -2.90 -13.67 -18.89
C HIS A 87 -1.93 -13.12 -17.83
N GLU A 88 -2.44 -12.28 -16.94
CA GLU A 88 -1.73 -11.83 -15.76
C GLU A 88 -1.91 -12.88 -14.66
N ALA A 89 -0.88 -13.09 -13.82
CA ALA A 89 -1.01 -13.98 -12.67
C ALA A 89 -2.22 -13.56 -11.82
N LYS A 90 -3.16 -14.49 -11.63
CA LYS A 90 -4.43 -14.21 -10.95
C LYS A 90 -4.24 -13.89 -9.46
N TYR A 91 -3.17 -14.41 -8.85
CA TYR A 91 -2.90 -14.29 -7.44
C TYR A 91 -1.38 -14.44 -7.19
N LEU A 92 -0.75 -13.40 -6.64
CA LEU A 92 0.63 -13.44 -6.16
C LEU A 92 0.60 -13.08 -4.67
N LYS A 93 1.13 -13.95 -3.82
CA LYS A 93 1.19 -13.77 -2.38
C LYS A 93 2.59 -14.12 -1.87
N LEU A 94 3.06 -13.35 -0.90
CA LEU A 94 4.29 -13.64 -0.17
C LEU A 94 3.94 -14.26 1.19
N ASP A 95 4.65 -15.33 1.55
CA ASP A 95 4.63 -15.83 2.92
C ASP A 95 5.56 -14.96 3.77
N CYS A 96 4.96 -14.17 4.67
CA CYS A 96 5.66 -13.26 5.58
C CYS A 96 5.77 -13.83 7.01
N SER A 97 5.50 -15.13 7.20
CA SER A 97 5.53 -15.78 8.52
C SER A 97 6.89 -15.68 9.19
N LYS A 98 7.97 -15.71 8.41
CA LYS A 98 9.34 -15.54 8.91
C LYS A 98 9.55 -14.16 9.55
N ALA A 99 9.09 -13.10 8.91
CA ALA A 99 9.21 -11.74 9.44
C ALA A 99 8.43 -11.58 10.75
N ARG A 100 7.19 -12.11 10.81
CA ARG A 100 6.39 -12.14 12.04
C ARG A 100 7.08 -12.90 13.18
N GLN A 101 7.58 -14.10 12.92
CA GLN A 101 8.11 -14.96 13.98
C GLN A 101 9.49 -14.53 14.49
N LYS A 102 10.36 -14.02 13.61
CA LYS A 102 11.75 -13.73 13.96
C LYS A 102 12.05 -12.25 14.18
N LEU A 103 11.31 -11.34 13.55
CA LEU A 103 11.49 -9.89 13.72
C LEU A 103 10.37 -9.26 14.54
N ASP A 104 9.33 -10.01 14.91
CA ASP A 104 8.07 -9.46 15.46
C ASP A 104 7.44 -8.40 14.53
N TRP A 105 7.74 -8.49 13.22
CA TRP A 105 7.24 -7.54 12.24
C TRP A 105 5.85 -7.95 11.74
N GLN A 106 4.92 -7.01 11.76
CA GLN A 106 3.58 -7.15 11.18
C GLN A 106 3.14 -5.84 10.51
N PRO A 107 2.28 -5.89 9.49
CA PRO A 107 1.75 -4.67 8.88
C PRO A 107 0.93 -3.87 9.90
N ASN A 108 1.03 -2.55 9.84
CA ASN A 108 0.40 -1.64 10.79
C ASN A 108 -0.94 -1.10 10.25
N TRP A 109 -0.93 -0.56 9.03
CA TRP A 109 -2.12 -0.03 8.39
C TRP A 109 -2.78 -1.09 7.53
N ASN A 110 -4.04 -1.34 7.82
CA ASN A 110 -4.89 -2.07 6.90
C ASN A 110 -5.07 -1.29 5.59
N LEU A 111 -5.53 -1.99 4.56
CA LEU A 111 -5.65 -1.43 3.23
C LEU A 111 -6.59 -0.21 3.15
N GLU A 112 -7.67 -0.17 3.94
CA GLU A 112 -8.57 1.00 3.96
C GLU A 112 -7.85 2.25 4.49
N LYS A 113 -7.12 2.13 5.59
CA LYS A 113 -6.30 3.20 6.17
C LYS A 113 -5.19 3.62 5.20
N ALA A 114 -4.55 2.67 4.51
CA ALA A 114 -3.55 2.95 3.49
C ALA A 114 -4.15 3.79 2.34
N LEU A 115 -5.37 3.47 1.89
CA LEU A 115 -6.06 4.26 0.87
C LEU A 115 -6.43 5.66 1.36
N ASP A 116 -6.89 5.80 2.61
CA ASP A 116 -7.13 7.12 3.22
C ASP A 116 -5.86 7.97 3.20
N LYS A 117 -4.72 7.38 3.57
CA LYS A 117 -3.42 8.04 3.61
C LYS A 117 -2.90 8.41 2.22
N ILE A 118 -3.19 7.60 1.20
CA ILE A 118 -2.90 7.94 -0.21
C ILE A 118 -3.75 9.13 -0.67
N ILE A 119 -5.03 9.17 -0.34
CA ILE A 119 -5.95 10.25 -0.72
C ILE A 119 -5.55 11.55 -0.03
N GLU A 120 -5.31 11.52 1.29
CA GLU A 120 -4.83 12.66 2.09
C GLU A 120 -3.57 13.28 1.46
N TRP A 121 -2.56 12.45 1.19
CA TRP A 121 -1.30 12.89 0.57
C TRP A 121 -1.53 13.50 -0.82
N THR A 122 -2.39 12.88 -1.62
CA THR A 122 -2.67 13.31 -2.99
C THR A 122 -3.41 14.66 -3.03
N LEU A 123 -4.35 14.88 -2.11
CA LEU A 123 -5.06 16.15 -2.00
C LEU A 123 -4.15 17.26 -1.48
N ALA A 124 -3.27 16.96 -0.52
CA ALA A 124 -2.24 17.90 -0.06
C ALA A 124 -1.33 18.35 -1.22
N TYR A 125 -0.90 17.39 -2.06
CA TYR A 125 -0.12 17.68 -3.27
C TYR A 125 -0.90 18.56 -4.25
N LYS A 126 -2.15 18.20 -4.56
CA LYS A 126 -3.02 18.96 -5.47
C LYS A 126 -3.21 20.40 -5.02
N ASN A 127 -3.33 20.63 -3.72
CA ASN A 127 -3.57 21.94 -3.12
C ASN A 127 -2.28 22.77 -2.91
N GLY A 128 -1.12 22.28 -3.38
CA GLY A 128 0.15 23.01 -3.26
C GLY A 128 0.67 23.12 -1.83
N MET A 129 0.31 22.17 -0.96
CA MET A 129 0.80 22.14 0.42
C MET A 129 2.29 21.77 0.48
N ASP A 130 2.92 22.03 1.62
CA ASP A 130 4.30 21.61 1.90
C ASP A 130 4.38 20.08 2.02
N MET A 131 4.78 19.43 0.93
CA MET A 131 4.83 17.97 0.85
C MET A 131 5.91 17.36 1.74
N ARG A 132 6.96 18.11 2.10
CA ARG A 132 7.92 17.63 3.09
C ARG A 132 7.23 17.48 4.44
N LYS A 133 6.47 18.50 4.87
CA LYS A 133 5.68 18.41 6.10
C LYS A 133 4.63 17.31 6.05
N ALA A 134 3.94 17.15 4.91
CA ALA A 134 2.96 16.08 4.75
C ALA A 134 3.59 14.68 4.87
N CYS A 135 4.72 14.43 4.20
CA CYS A 135 5.45 13.16 4.31
C CYS A 135 5.95 12.91 5.74
N LEU A 136 6.54 13.92 6.40
CA LEU A 136 7.01 13.79 7.78
C LEU A 136 5.86 13.50 8.76
N LYS A 137 4.70 14.13 8.55
CA LYS A 137 3.50 13.83 9.32
C LYS A 137 3.05 12.38 9.09
N GLN A 138 3.01 11.92 7.84
CA GLN A 138 2.59 10.55 7.51
C GLN A 138 3.53 9.50 8.11
N ILE A 139 4.85 9.77 8.14
CA ILE A 139 5.83 8.93 8.85
C ILE A 139 5.53 8.93 10.35
N SER A 140 5.28 10.10 10.95
CA SER A 140 4.96 10.20 12.38
C SER A 140 3.65 9.47 12.74
N ASP A 141 2.61 9.62 11.91
CA ASP A 141 1.33 8.91 12.10
C ASP A 141 1.54 7.40 12.04
N PHE A 142 2.36 6.94 11.09
CA PHE A 142 2.68 5.52 10.93
C PHE A 142 3.47 4.99 12.13
N SER A 143 4.54 5.68 12.53
CA SER A 143 5.41 5.25 13.64
C SER A 143 4.73 5.35 15.01
N GLY A 144 3.81 6.29 15.22
CA GLY A 144 3.08 6.42 16.49
C GLY A 144 2.01 5.34 16.72
N GLU A 145 1.64 4.61 15.67
CA GLU A 145 0.70 3.48 15.74
C GLU A 145 1.43 2.13 15.88
N ILE A 146 2.77 2.10 15.75
CA ILE A 146 3.62 0.94 16.05
C ILE A 146 3.85 0.91 17.58
N ASN A 147 3.14 0.03 18.28
CA ASN A 147 3.38 -0.26 19.70
C ASN A 147 4.28 -1.48 19.85
#